data_AF-A0A8T5Y430-F1
#
_entry.id   AF-A0A8T5Y430-F1
#
_cell.length_a   1.000
_cell.length_b   1.000
_cell.length_c   1.000
_cell.angle_alpha   90.00
_cell.angle_beta   90.00
_cell.angle_gamma   90.00
#
_symmetry.space_group_name_H-M   'P 1'
#
loop_
_entity.id
_entity.type
_entity.pdbx_description
1 polymer ?
#
loop_
_entity_poly.entity_id
_entity_poly.type
_entity_poly.pdbx_seq_one_letter_code
_entity_poly.pdbx_strand_id
1 'polypeptide(L)'
;MIIAIGDNSHELKTNLGIAKKIERVFNLSLNQMFSNLDTATTEELMKLLAVAAGKYPGDKDGYRDFCRDLEEVWGVARLQMAVGELIAHLMFSGTPEEMERQIQKTEIPDAKKNELRELLGLPIVELDEE
;
A
#
# COMPACT_ATOMS: atom_id res chain seq x y z
N MET A 1 10.11 0.64 0.60
CA MET A 1 9.50 1.98 0.43
C MET A 1 9.84 2.81 1.66
N ILE A 2 10.07 4.12 1.53
CA ILE A 2 10.32 5.02 2.68
C ILE A 2 9.20 6.04 2.74
N ILE A 3 8.64 6.27 3.91
CA ILE A 3 7.66 7.33 4.16
C ILE A 3 8.21 8.34 5.17
N ALA A 4 7.82 9.60 5.01
CA ALA A 4 8.12 10.67 5.96
C ALA A 4 6.86 11.06 6.73
N ILE A 5 6.94 11.02 8.06
CA ILE A 5 5.87 11.42 8.98
C ILE A 5 6.45 12.52 9.87
N GLY A 6 6.06 13.77 9.60
CA GLY A 6 6.72 14.93 10.21
C GLY A 6 8.21 14.95 9.86
N ASP A 7 9.06 15.03 10.88
CA ASP A 7 10.52 14.99 10.74
C ASP A 7 11.10 13.56 10.75
N ASN A 8 10.27 12.55 10.91
CA ASN A 8 10.69 11.15 11.01
C ASN A 8 10.58 10.43 9.67
N SER A 9 11.57 9.59 9.36
CA SER A 9 11.54 8.69 8.21
C SER A 9 11.37 7.24 8.67
N HIS A 10 10.44 6.53 8.04
CA HIS A 10 10.13 5.14 8.34
C HIS A 10 10.26 4.28 7.08
N GLU A 11 10.97 3.17 7.21
CA GLU A 11 11.03 2.17 6.15
C GLU A 11 9.81 1.24 6.22
N LEU A 12 9.04 1.21 5.13
CA LEU A 12 7.99 0.24 4.89
C LEU A 12 8.56 -0.93 4.09
N LYS A 13 8.44 -2.12 4.67
CA LYS A 13 8.90 -3.37 4.07
C LYS A 13 7.86 -3.87 3.07
N THR A 14 8.27 -4.06 1.81
CA THR A 14 7.41 -4.46 0.69
C THR A 14 7.71 -5.87 0.19
N ASN A 15 8.08 -6.80 1.09
CA ASN A 15 8.42 -8.18 0.73
C ASN A 15 7.26 -9.16 0.97
N LEU A 16 7.37 -10.36 0.38
CA LEU A 16 6.35 -11.43 0.49
C LEU A 16 6.01 -11.80 1.95
N GLY A 17 6.98 -11.72 2.85
CA GLY A 17 6.76 -11.99 4.27
C GLY A 17 5.81 -10.97 4.93
N ILE A 18 5.87 -9.71 4.50
CA ILE A 18 4.96 -8.65 4.95
C ILE A 18 3.60 -8.78 4.28
N ALA A 19 3.54 -9.06 2.98
CA ALA A 19 2.29 -9.33 2.26
C ALA A 19 1.45 -10.39 3.00
N LYS A 20 2.05 -11.55 3.28
CA LYS A 20 1.39 -12.65 4.03
C LYS A 20 0.96 -12.26 5.45
N LYS A 21 1.71 -11.38 6.12
CA LYS A 21 1.35 -10.90 7.45
C LYS A 21 0.16 -9.95 7.39
N ILE A 22 0.16 -9.02 6.45
CA ILE A 22 -0.95 -8.09 6.22
C ILE A 22 -2.23 -8.87 5.90
N GLU A 23 -2.18 -9.81 4.95
CA GLU A 23 -3.35 -10.63 4.61
C GLU A 23 -3.90 -11.40 5.81
N ARG A 24 -3.01 -11.93 6.68
CA ARG A 24 -3.42 -12.60 7.91
C ARG A 24 -4.05 -11.65 8.94
N VAL A 25 -3.51 -10.45 9.10
CA VAL A 25 -3.99 -9.46 10.09
C VAL A 25 -5.38 -8.94 9.72
N PHE A 26 -5.63 -8.73 8.43
CA PHE A 26 -6.88 -8.18 7.92
C PHE A 26 -7.87 -9.24 7.44
N ASN A 27 -7.44 -10.51 7.33
CA ASN A 27 -8.24 -11.61 6.79
C ASN A 27 -8.82 -11.29 5.40
N LEU A 28 -8.03 -10.62 4.57
CA LEU A 28 -8.35 -10.19 3.21
C LEU A 28 -7.13 -10.43 2.33
N SER A 29 -7.32 -10.67 1.04
CA SER A 29 -6.21 -10.66 0.07
C SER A 29 -5.79 -9.23 -0.27
N LEU A 30 -4.55 -9.03 -0.73
CA LEU A 30 -4.08 -7.71 -1.18
C LEU A 30 -4.97 -7.10 -2.28
N ASN A 31 -5.46 -7.93 -3.21
CA ASN A 31 -6.41 -7.51 -4.25
C ASN A 31 -7.73 -6.96 -3.68
N GLN A 32 -8.26 -7.59 -2.64
CA GLN A 32 -9.48 -7.13 -1.97
C GLN A 32 -9.24 -5.83 -1.21
N MET A 33 -8.10 -5.72 -0.51
CA MET A 33 -7.74 -4.48 0.18
C MET A 33 -7.58 -3.33 -0.80
N PHE A 34 -6.90 -3.56 -1.93
CA PHE A 34 -6.75 -2.56 -2.99
C PHE A 34 -8.11 -2.12 -3.55
N SER A 35 -9.02 -3.07 -3.78
CA SER A 35 -10.35 -2.79 -4.33
C SER A 35 -11.28 -2.06 -3.36
N ASN A 36 -11.03 -2.17 -2.06
CA ASN A 36 -11.86 -1.58 -1.01
C ASN A 36 -11.21 -0.35 -0.36
N LEU A 37 -10.09 0.15 -0.92
CA LEU A 37 -9.26 1.20 -0.34
C LEU A 37 -10.06 2.49 -0.06
N ASP A 38 -11.01 2.82 -0.94
CA ASP A 38 -11.86 4.02 -0.82
C ASP A 38 -12.83 3.94 0.36
N THR A 39 -13.14 2.73 0.81
CA THR A 39 -14.06 2.47 1.93
C THR A 39 -13.35 2.08 3.21
N ALA A 40 -12.02 1.96 3.19
CA ALA A 40 -11.23 1.61 4.34
C ALA A 40 -11.26 2.74 5.39
N THR A 41 -11.39 2.36 6.65
CA THR A 41 -11.35 3.30 7.77
C THR A 41 -9.94 3.84 7.98
N THR A 42 -9.81 5.04 8.55
CA THR A 42 -8.51 5.62 8.92
C THR A 42 -7.70 4.68 9.81
N GLU A 43 -8.35 3.98 10.74
CA GLU A 43 -7.71 2.99 11.61
C GLU A 43 -7.11 1.83 10.81
N GLU A 44 -7.83 1.29 9.83
CA GLU A 44 -7.33 0.22 8.95
C GLU A 44 -6.15 0.68 8.10
N LEU A 45 -6.22 1.90 7.54
CA LEU A 45 -5.15 2.49 6.75
C LEU A 45 -3.87 2.63 7.57
N MET A 46 -3.96 3.21 8.77
CA MET A 46 -2.79 3.36 9.66
C MET A 46 -2.23 2.02 10.09
N LYS A 47 -3.10 1.05 10.40
CA LYS A 47 -2.69 -0.30 10.80
C LYS A 47 -1.95 -1.03 9.68
N LEU A 48 -2.31 -0.83 8.42
CA LEU A 48 -1.57 -1.37 7.27
C LEU A 48 -0.14 -0.84 7.22
N LEU A 49 0.02 0.48 7.32
CA LEU A 49 1.33 1.13 7.34
C LEU A 49 2.17 0.68 8.54
N ALA A 50 1.56 0.57 9.72
CA ALA A 50 2.23 0.11 10.94
C ALA A 50 2.78 -1.30 10.78
N VAL A 51 1.97 -2.25 10.26
CA VAL A 51 2.42 -3.62 10.00
C VAL A 51 3.58 -3.65 9.01
N ALA A 52 3.53 -2.85 7.94
CA ALA A 52 4.61 -2.74 6.97
C ALA A 52 5.90 -2.10 7.55
N ALA A 53 5.76 -1.18 8.50
CA ALA A 53 6.86 -0.61 9.28
C ALA A 53 7.40 -1.56 10.37
N GLY A 54 6.79 -2.75 10.53
CA GLY A 54 7.14 -3.71 11.58
C GLY A 54 6.71 -3.27 12.98
N LYS A 55 5.74 -2.35 13.08
CA LYS A 55 5.10 -1.92 14.32
C LYS A 55 3.81 -2.71 14.50
N TYR A 56 3.66 -3.40 15.63
CA TYR A 56 2.53 -4.30 15.87
C TYR A 56 1.77 -3.88 17.12
N PRO A 57 0.45 -4.11 17.21
CA PRO A 57 -0.35 -3.75 18.39
C PRO A 57 0.14 -4.33 19.72
N GLY A 58 0.93 -5.41 19.69
CA GLY A 58 1.58 -5.99 20.88
C GLY A 58 2.82 -5.24 21.37
N ASP A 59 3.47 -4.46 20.51
CA ASP A 59 4.57 -3.54 20.84
C ASP A 59 3.97 -2.14 21.09
N LYS A 60 3.47 -1.94 22.31
CA LYS A 60 2.55 -0.84 22.64
C LYS A 60 3.12 0.53 22.33
N ASP A 61 4.40 0.77 22.62
CA ASP A 61 4.98 2.11 22.51
C ASP A 61 5.28 2.41 21.03
N GLY A 62 5.96 1.49 20.33
CA GLY A 62 6.31 1.66 18.93
C GLY A 62 5.11 1.73 17.97
N TYR A 63 4.02 1.03 18.26
CA TYR A 63 2.80 1.10 17.46
C TYR A 63 1.99 2.36 17.72
N ARG A 64 1.79 2.72 19.00
CA ARG A 64 0.97 3.90 19.35
C ARG A 64 1.62 5.19 18.89
N ASP A 65 2.92 5.34 19.06
CA ASP A 65 3.63 6.54 18.61
C ASP A 65 3.54 6.67 17.08
N PHE A 66 3.73 5.57 16.34
CA PHE A 66 3.60 5.58 14.88
C PHE A 66 2.20 5.98 14.41
N CYS A 67 1.14 5.42 15.01
CA CYS A 67 -0.23 5.79 14.63
C CYS A 67 -0.57 7.23 15.04
N ARG A 68 -0.13 7.69 16.21
CA ARG A 68 -0.32 9.08 16.64
C ARG A 68 0.34 10.05 15.66
N ASP A 69 1.58 9.79 15.27
CA ASP A 69 2.31 10.65 14.33
C ASP A 69 1.59 10.71 12.97
N LEU A 70 0.99 9.59 12.52
CA LEU A 70 0.15 9.58 11.32
C LEU A 70 -1.12 10.43 11.49
N GLU A 71 -1.85 10.29 12.59
CA GLU A 71 -3.07 11.07 12.85
C GLU A 71 -2.81 12.58 12.95
N GLU A 72 -1.67 12.98 13.53
CA GLU A 72 -1.32 14.38 13.73
C GLU A 72 -0.84 15.06 12.43
N VAL A 73 -0.14 14.32 11.55
CA VAL A 73 0.51 14.91 10.37
C VAL A 73 -0.24 14.63 9.08
N TRP A 74 -0.86 13.45 8.94
CA TRP A 74 -1.45 13.02 7.67
C TRP A 74 -2.98 13.12 7.68
N GLY A 75 -3.53 13.69 6.61
CA GLY A 75 -4.95 13.58 6.30
C GLY A 75 -5.30 12.23 5.66
N VAL A 76 -6.60 11.91 5.62
CA VAL A 76 -7.13 10.65 5.06
C VAL A 76 -6.68 10.39 3.61
N ALA A 77 -6.64 11.42 2.77
CA ALA A 77 -6.21 11.29 1.38
C ALA A 77 -4.74 10.83 1.27
N ARG A 78 -3.85 11.39 2.13
CA ARG A 78 -2.44 10.99 2.15
C ARG A 78 -2.27 9.55 2.63
N LEU A 79 -3.06 9.14 3.64
CA LEU A 79 -3.10 7.76 4.11
C LEU A 79 -3.54 6.80 3.00
N GLN A 80 -4.62 7.11 2.28
CA GLN A 80 -5.10 6.30 1.16
C GLN A 80 -4.04 6.17 0.08
N MET A 81 -3.40 7.27 -0.34
CA MET A 81 -2.33 7.24 -1.34
C MET A 81 -1.15 6.35 -0.88
N ALA A 82 -0.65 6.55 0.33
CA ALA A 82 0.49 5.79 0.85
C ALA A 82 0.18 4.29 1.01
N VAL A 83 -1.05 3.96 1.41
CA VAL A 83 -1.51 2.57 1.50
C VAL A 83 -1.70 1.95 0.12
N GLY A 84 -2.24 2.71 -0.84
CA GLY A 84 -2.36 2.27 -2.24
C GLY A 84 -1.00 1.91 -2.83
N GLU A 85 -0.02 2.79 -2.66
CA GLU A 85 1.38 2.58 -3.09
C GLU A 85 2.00 1.35 -2.39
N LEU A 86 1.81 1.23 -1.07
CA LEU A 86 2.25 0.05 -0.31
C LEU A 86 1.66 -1.24 -0.87
N ILE A 87 0.34 -1.29 -1.08
CA ILE A 87 -0.34 -2.50 -1.58
C ILE A 87 0.15 -2.82 -3.00
N ALA A 88 0.30 -1.83 -3.88
CA ALA A 88 0.83 -2.03 -5.22
C ALA A 88 2.23 -2.66 -5.19
N HIS A 89 3.14 -2.14 -4.35
CA HIS A 89 4.48 -2.70 -4.18
C HIS A 89 4.52 -4.09 -3.50
N LEU A 90 3.49 -4.44 -2.74
CA LEU A 90 3.34 -5.78 -2.17
C LEU A 90 2.80 -6.79 -3.20
N MET A 91 1.96 -6.33 -4.12
CA MET A 91 1.38 -7.15 -5.19
C MET A 91 2.37 -7.39 -6.33
N PHE A 92 3.17 -6.37 -6.68
CA PHE A 92 4.10 -6.40 -7.80
C PHE A 92 5.51 -6.08 -7.32
N SER A 93 6.42 -7.01 -7.54
CA SER A 93 7.82 -6.87 -7.15
C SER A 93 8.75 -7.21 -8.31
N GLY A 94 9.97 -6.67 -8.28
CA GLY A 94 10.96 -6.86 -9.34
C GLY A 94 11.38 -5.56 -10.02
N THR A 95 11.97 -5.67 -11.19
CA THR A 95 12.27 -4.50 -12.04
C THR A 95 10.99 -3.88 -12.61
N PRO A 96 11.03 -2.63 -13.10
CA PRO A 96 9.89 -2.01 -13.79
C PRO A 96 9.27 -2.88 -14.89
N GLU A 97 10.11 -3.58 -15.66
CA GLU A 97 9.66 -4.47 -16.74
C GLU A 97 8.99 -5.74 -16.20
N GLU A 98 9.48 -6.28 -15.08
CA GLU A 98 8.87 -7.44 -14.41
C GLU A 98 7.53 -7.06 -13.79
N MET A 99 7.42 -5.89 -13.17
CA MET A 99 6.17 -5.36 -12.62
C MET A 99 5.14 -5.13 -13.73
N GLU A 100 5.54 -4.49 -14.85
CA GLU A 100 4.65 -4.29 -16.00
C GLU A 100 4.13 -5.62 -16.57
N ARG A 101 5.02 -6.63 -16.73
CA ARG A 101 4.59 -7.97 -17.17
C ARG A 101 3.63 -8.64 -16.22
N GLN A 102 3.76 -8.41 -14.91
CA GLN A 102 2.83 -8.96 -13.92
C GLN A 102 1.48 -8.24 -14.01
N ILE A 103 1.47 -6.90 -14.08
CA ILE A 103 0.25 -6.08 -14.24
C ILE A 103 -0.50 -6.47 -15.52
N GLN A 104 0.19 -6.70 -16.63
CA GLN A 104 -0.46 -7.11 -17.88
C GLN A 104 -1.15 -8.48 -17.78
N LYS A 105 -0.63 -9.37 -16.94
CA LYS A 105 -1.18 -10.71 -16.71
C LYS A 105 -2.32 -10.74 -15.69
N THR A 106 -2.57 -9.66 -14.95
CA THR A 106 -3.68 -9.64 -14.01
C THR A 106 -5.00 -9.43 -14.74
N GLU A 107 -6.00 -10.22 -14.35
CA GLU A 107 -7.36 -10.16 -14.88
C GLU A 107 -8.15 -9.02 -14.20
N ILE A 108 -7.70 -7.78 -14.41
CA ILE A 108 -8.38 -6.57 -13.92
C ILE A 108 -8.59 -5.58 -15.08
N PRO A 109 -9.58 -4.66 -14.99
CA PRO A 109 -9.80 -3.65 -16.03
C PRO A 109 -8.57 -2.79 -16.27
N ASP A 110 -8.35 -2.37 -17.52
CA ASP A 110 -7.14 -1.60 -17.87
C ASP A 110 -7.05 -0.25 -17.17
N ALA A 111 -8.18 0.38 -16.85
CA ALA A 111 -8.22 1.56 -15.98
C ALA A 111 -7.55 1.29 -14.62
N LYS A 112 -7.83 0.13 -14.02
CA LYS A 112 -7.25 -0.28 -12.74
C LYS A 112 -5.79 -0.72 -12.88
N LYS A 113 -5.39 -1.23 -14.05
CA LYS A 113 -3.97 -1.45 -14.36
C LYS A 113 -3.21 -0.13 -14.41
N ASN A 114 -3.80 0.92 -15.00
CA ASN A 114 -3.18 2.24 -15.06
C ASN A 114 -3.06 2.90 -13.68
N GLU A 115 -4.05 2.74 -12.79
CA GLU A 115 -3.92 3.15 -11.39
C GLU A 115 -2.73 2.47 -10.70
N LEU A 116 -2.55 1.15 -10.90
CA LEU A 116 -1.40 0.42 -10.37
C LEU A 116 -0.06 0.90 -10.96
N ARG A 117 -0.04 1.28 -12.25
CA ARG A 117 1.16 1.84 -12.88
C ARG A 117 1.54 3.17 -12.26
N GLU A 118 0.57 4.07 -12.07
CA GLU A 118 0.80 5.36 -11.43
C GLU A 118 1.39 5.18 -10.01
N LEU A 119 0.81 4.26 -9.22
CA LEU A 119 1.29 3.95 -7.87
C LEU A 119 2.69 3.33 -7.83
N LEU A 120 3.08 2.60 -8.89
CA LEU A 120 4.41 1.99 -9.01
C LEU A 120 5.43 2.89 -9.73
N GLY A 121 5.02 4.09 -10.17
CA GLY A 121 5.86 4.99 -10.97
C GLY A 121 6.18 4.46 -12.37
N LEU A 122 5.29 3.64 -12.94
CA LEU A 122 5.38 3.08 -14.28
C LEU A 122 4.63 3.96 -15.30
N PRO A 123 5.02 3.95 -16.59
CA PRO A 123 4.33 4.70 -17.64
C PRO A 123 2.87 4.24 -17.81
N ILE A 124 1.91 5.17 -17.79
CA ILE A 124 0.51 4.89 -18.08
C ILE A 124 0.35 4.49 -19.55
N VAL A 125 -0.50 3.50 -19.82
CA VAL A 125 -0.84 3.06 -21.19
C VAL A 125 -2.13 3.76 -21.61
N GLU A 126 -2.12 4.46 -22.74
CA GLU A 126 -3.35 5.05 -23.30
C GLU A 126 -4.38 3.95 -23.56
N LEU A 127 -5.60 4.17 -23.07
CA LEU A 127 -6.72 3.27 -23.34
C LEU A 127 -7.31 3.70 -24.67
N ASP A 128 -7.34 2.80 -25.65
CA ASP A 128 -8.10 3.05 -26.87
C ASP A 128 -9.59 3.17 -26.50
N GLU A 129 -10.21 4.29 -26.84
CA GLU A 129 -11.66 4.47 -26.73
C GLU A 129 -12.33 3.62 -27.81
N GLU A 130 -12.70 2.37 -27.50
CA GLU A 130 -13.65 1.58 -28.30
C GLU A 130 -15.10 1.78 -27.84
#